data_AF-A0A2V9DIP6-F1
#
_entry.id   AF-A0A2V9DIP6-F1
#
_cell.length_a   1.000
_cell.length_b   1.000
_cell.length_c   1.000
_cell.angle_alpha   90.00
_cell.angle_beta   90.00
_cell.angle_gamma   90.00
#
_symmetry.space_group_name_H-M   'P 1'
#
loop_
_entity.id
_entity.type
_entity.pdbx_description
1 polymer ?
#
loop_
_entity_poly.entity_id
_entity_poly.type
_entity_poly.pdbx_seq_one_letter_code
_entity_poly.pdbx_strand_id
1 'polypeptide(L)'
;MAPANWFRGAALLALGAILGGLFVSSWEHPAAVAQQNNPPVTQATLLADVTRLRDITPPFSHPMVDVAMFAANLWFAGDKKNWPLANYYLGEMRNRLGWEVRLNPSPKGADGTLMDMKNIFDGIDTGSLTKLKTIIAMKDSKRFAAEYKNLLEDCYSCHKTAGRPYIRPMVPTAGSQPIVNLDPGATWPQ
;
A
#
# COMPACT_ATOMS: atom_id res chain seq x y z
N MET A 1 4.25 73.78 -31.06
CA MET A 1 2.95 73.16 -30.70
C MET A 1 3.10 71.66 -30.90
N ALA A 2 3.32 70.87 -29.84
CA ALA A 2 3.35 69.41 -29.95
C ALA A 2 1.90 68.92 -30.16
N PRO A 3 1.63 68.05 -31.14
CA PRO A 3 0.27 67.66 -31.47
C PRO A 3 -0.35 66.83 -30.34
N ALA A 4 -1.62 67.09 -30.05
CA ALA A 4 -2.43 66.48 -28.97
C ALA A 4 -2.44 64.92 -28.96
N ASN A 5 -1.90 64.29 -30.01
CA ASN A 5 -1.79 62.84 -30.15
C ASN A 5 -0.66 62.22 -29.31
N TRP A 6 0.39 62.97 -28.96
CA TRP A 6 1.49 62.43 -28.14
C TRP A 6 1.07 62.19 -26.69
N PHE A 7 0.33 63.13 -26.09
CA PHE A 7 -0.21 62.98 -24.74
C PHE A 7 -1.19 61.79 -24.64
N ARG A 8 -1.99 61.55 -25.69
CA ARG A 8 -2.88 60.39 -25.76
C ARG A 8 -2.13 59.06 -25.85
N GLY A 9 -1.06 59.00 -26.65
CA GLY A 9 -0.21 57.82 -26.74
C GLY A 9 0.52 57.51 -25.43
N ALA A 10 1.08 58.53 -24.77
CA ALA A 10 1.74 58.39 -23.48
C ALA A 10 0.77 57.95 -22.37
N ALA A 11 -0.45 58.51 -22.34
CA ALA A 11 -1.47 58.12 -21.37
C ALA A 11 -1.93 56.67 -21.55
N LEU A 12 -2.10 56.19 -22.79
CA LEU A 12 -2.48 54.81 -23.06
C LEU A 12 -1.38 53.80 -22.70
N LEU A 13 -0.11 54.15 -22.94
CA LEU A 13 1.02 53.31 -22.53
C LEU A 13 1.15 53.24 -21.00
N ALA A 14 0.98 54.37 -20.30
CA ALA A 14 0.99 54.39 -18.85
C ALA A 14 -0.16 53.57 -18.26
N LEU A 15 -1.37 53.70 -18.82
CA LEU A 15 -2.53 52.93 -18.37
C LEU A 15 -2.35 51.42 -18.64
N GLY A 16 -1.79 51.05 -19.79
CA GLY A 16 -1.47 49.67 -20.14
C GLY A 16 -0.41 49.07 -19.21
N ALA A 17 0.61 49.84 -18.84
CA ALA A 17 1.64 49.40 -17.88
C ALA A 17 1.05 49.21 -16.47
N ILE A 18 0.17 50.11 -16.02
CA ILE A 18 -0.50 50.02 -14.72
C ILE A 18 -1.44 48.80 -14.68
N LEU A 19 -2.26 48.61 -15.71
CA LEU A 19 -3.17 47.46 -15.80
C LEU A 19 -2.41 46.14 -15.93
N GLY A 20 -1.31 46.11 -16.70
CA GLY A 20 -0.43 44.94 -16.80
C GLY A 20 0.24 44.60 -15.47
N GLY A 21 0.73 45.60 -14.72
CA GLY A 21 1.30 45.40 -13.38
C GLY A 21 0.29 44.89 -12.35
N LEU A 22 -0.94 45.40 -12.39
CA LEU A 22 -2.05 44.91 -11.54
C LEU A 22 -2.50 43.49 -11.90
N PHE A 23 -2.44 43.11 -13.18
CA PHE A 23 -2.75 41.76 -13.62
C PHE A 23 -1.65 40.75 -13.23
N VAL A 24 -0.37 41.13 -13.31
CA VAL A 24 0.74 40.28 -12.86
C VAL A 24 0.72 40.09 -11.34
N SER A 25 0.49 41.16 -10.58
CA SER A 25 0.42 41.07 -9.11
C SER A 25 -0.80 40.32 -8.58
N SER A 26 -1.87 40.19 -9.37
CA SER A 26 -3.03 39.34 -9.02
C SER A 26 -2.88 37.87 -9.46
N TRP A 27 -1.88 37.56 -10.29
CA TRP A 27 -1.48 36.21 -10.69
C TRP A 27 -0.28 35.64 -9.93
N GLU A 28 0.41 36.46 -9.13
CA GLU A 28 1.25 35.94 -8.06
C GLU A 28 0.34 35.33 -6.99
N HIS A 29 -0.03 34.07 -7.21
CA HIS A 29 -0.44 33.22 -6.11
C HIS A 29 0.63 33.38 -5.03
N PRO A 30 0.28 33.78 -3.78
CA PRO A 30 1.24 33.71 -2.70
C PRO A 30 1.78 32.29 -2.76
N ALA A 31 3.10 32.15 -2.97
CA ALA A 31 3.73 30.85 -2.86
C ALA A 31 3.21 30.31 -1.54
N ALA A 32 2.47 29.20 -1.59
CA ALA A 32 1.95 28.59 -0.40
C ALA A 32 3.20 28.22 0.41
N VAL A 33 3.61 29.12 1.30
CA VAL A 33 4.51 28.80 2.38
C VAL A 33 3.65 27.91 3.23
N ALA A 34 3.66 26.62 2.91
CA ALA A 34 3.32 25.60 3.87
C ALA A 34 4.32 25.82 5.00
N GLN A 35 3.96 26.70 5.92
CA GLN A 35 4.70 26.94 7.12
C GLN A 35 4.48 25.67 7.93
N GLN A 36 5.36 24.69 7.66
CA GLN A 36 5.61 23.59 8.57
C GLN A 36 6.17 24.26 9.82
N ASN A 37 5.27 24.76 10.68
CA ASN A 37 5.55 25.06 12.08
C ASN A 37 5.78 23.72 12.79
N ASN A 38 6.73 22.93 12.29
CA ASN A 38 7.20 21.76 12.98
C ASN A 38 7.93 22.29 14.21
N PRO A 39 7.57 21.82 15.41
CA PRO A 39 8.32 22.16 16.61
C PRO A 39 9.80 21.88 16.38
N PRO A 40 10.72 22.67 16.97
CA PRO A 40 12.14 22.33 16.93
C PRO A 40 12.36 20.89 17.39
N VAL A 41 13.24 20.17 16.70
CA VAL A 41 13.55 18.77 17.04
C VAL A 41 14.28 18.77 18.38
N THR A 42 13.57 18.31 19.41
CA THR A 42 14.05 18.18 20.78
C THR A 42 13.64 16.81 21.31
N GLN A 43 14.24 16.36 22.41
CA GLN A 43 13.85 15.10 23.02
C GLN A 43 12.35 15.09 23.39
N ALA A 44 11.82 16.21 23.88
CA ALA A 44 10.40 16.33 24.23
C ALA A 44 9.49 16.20 23.00
N THR A 45 9.85 16.83 21.88
CA THR A 45 9.04 16.77 20.65
C THR A 45 9.12 15.39 20.00
N LEU A 46 10.28 14.72 20.05
CA LEU A 46 10.42 13.32 19.62
C LEU A 46 9.56 12.35 20.46
N LEU A 47 9.53 12.51 21.78
CA LEU A 47 8.69 11.67 22.66
C LEU A 47 7.19 11.89 22.40
N ALA A 48 6.79 13.15 22.18
CA ALA A 48 5.42 13.48 21.81
C ALA A 48 5.06 12.85 20.45
N ASP A 49 5.96 12.90 19.47
CA ASP A 49 5.77 12.25 18.18
C ASP A 49 5.67 10.73 18.29
N VAL A 50 6.54 10.08 19.07
CA VAL A 50 6.45 8.62 19.30
C VAL A 50 5.13 8.24 19.95
N THR A 51 4.67 9.02 20.94
CA THR A 51 3.39 8.79 21.62
C THR A 51 2.24 8.92 20.62
N ARG A 52 2.21 10.01 19.86
CA ARG A 52 1.22 10.24 18.80
C ARG A 52 1.23 9.12 17.75
N LEU A 53 2.41 8.70 17.30
CA LEU A 53 2.56 7.63 16.32
C LEU A 53 2.03 6.31 16.86
N ARG A 54 2.28 5.98 18.13
CA ARG A 54 1.71 4.78 18.76
C ARG A 54 0.19 4.82 18.81
N ASP A 55 -0.40 5.98 19.07
CA ASP A 55 -1.86 6.14 19.15
C ASP A 55 -2.54 6.02 17.79
N ILE A 56 -1.89 6.43 16.69
CA ILE A 56 -2.47 6.40 15.35
C ILE A 56 -2.04 5.19 14.51
N THR A 57 -1.08 4.40 14.98
CA THR A 57 -0.61 3.22 14.24
C THR A 57 -1.74 2.19 14.19
N PRO A 58 -2.17 1.74 13.00
CA PRO A 58 -3.21 0.72 12.89
C PRO A 58 -2.83 -0.53 13.69
N PRO A 59 -3.81 -1.21 14.32
CA PRO A 59 -3.54 -2.48 14.96
C PRO A 59 -3.00 -3.48 13.93
N PHE A 60 -2.20 -4.43 14.40
CA PHE A 60 -1.61 -5.52 13.61
C PHE A 60 -2.67 -6.36 12.82
N SER A 61 -3.96 -6.29 13.21
CA SER A 61 -5.03 -6.88 12.41
C SER A 61 -5.18 -6.26 11.01
N HIS A 62 -4.74 -5.02 10.81
CA HIS A 62 -4.92 -4.31 9.54
C HIS A 62 -4.10 -4.91 8.38
N PRO A 63 -2.77 -5.15 8.50
CA PRO A 63 -2.05 -5.92 7.49
C PRO A 63 -2.65 -7.30 7.21
N MET A 64 -3.26 -7.95 8.21
CA MET A 64 -3.90 -9.26 8.04
C MET A 64 -5.20 -9.23 7.23
N VAL A 65 -5.93 -8.12 7.26
CA VAL A 65 -7.07 -7.90 6.35
C VAL A 65 -6.57 -7.84 4.90
N ASP A 66 -5.48 -7.10 4.65
CA ASP A 66 -4.89 -7.02 3.32
C ASP A 66 -4.33 -8.38 2.85
N VAL A 67 -3.65 -9.12 3.72
CA VAL A 67 -3.18 -10.48 3.41
C VAL A 67 -4.33 -11.38 3.00
N ALA A 68 -5.46 -11.34 3.72
CA ALA A 68 -6.63 -12.14 3.35
C ALA A 68 -7.16 -11.78 1.97
N MET A 69 -7.26 -10.48 1.65
CA MET A 69 -7.67 -10.00 0.32
C MET A 69 -6.71 -10.48 -0.78
N PHE A 70 -5.40 -10.28 -0.60
CA PHE A 70 -4.41 -10.66 -1.61
C PHE A 70 -4.29 -12.17 -1.78
N ALA A 71 -4.32 -12.94 -0.68
CA ALA A 71 -4.33 -14.40 -0.73
C ALA A 71 -5.57 -14.95 -1.45
N ALA A 72 -6.74 -14.35 -1.22
CA ALA A 72 -7.97 -14.77 -1.89
C ALA A 72 -7.91 -14.49 -3.40
N ASN A 73 -7.50 -13.27 -3.79
CA ASN A 73 -7.40 -12.90 -5.20
C ASN A 73 -6.28 -13.65 -5.93
N LEU A 74 -5.20 -14.01 -5.24
CA LEU A 74 -4.14 -14.89 -5.76
C LEU A 74 -4.70 -16.22 -6.25
N TRP A 75 -5.58 -16.86 -5.48
CA TRP A 75 -6.21 -18.13 -5.87
C TRP A 75 -6.93 -17.99 -7.21
N PHE A 76 -7.83 -17.00 -7.32
CA PHE A 76 -8.65 -16.84 -8.52
C PHE A 76 -7.82 -16.38 -9.73
N ALA A 77 -6.80 -15.54 -9.53
CA ALA A 77 -5.89 -15.17 -10.61
C ALA A 77 -5.12 -16.39 -11.14
N GLY A 78 -4.66 -17.28 -10.26
CA GLY A 78 -4.02 -18.54 -10.66
C GLY A 78 -4.96 -19.52 -11.34
N ASP A 79 -6.20 -19.66 -10.86
CA ASP A 79 -7.26 -20.47 -11.48
C ASP A 79 -7.58 -20.01 -12.91
N LYS A 80 -7.69 -18.69 -13.10
CA LYS A 80 -7.87 -18.06 -14.42
C LYS A 80 -6.61 -18.02 -15.27
N LYS A 81 -5.49 -18.56 -14.77
CA LYS A 81 -4.18 -18.54 -15.45
C LYS A 81 -3.72 -17.12 -15.80
N ASN A 82 -4.18 -16.13 -15.05
CA ASN A 82 -3.71 -14.77 -15.13
C ASN A 82 -2.42 -14.63 -14.31
N TRP A 83 -1.35 -15.20 -14.84
CA TRP A 83 -0.06 -15.33 -14.15
C TRP A 83 0.58 -13.99 -13.74
N PRO A 84 0.53 -12.91 -14.54
CA PRO A 84 1.00 -11.60 -14.11
C PRO A 84 0.24 -11.10 -12.88
N LEU A 85 -1.09 -11.23 -12.88
CA LEU A 85 -1.94 -10.82 -11.77
C LEU A 85 -1.75 -11.71 -10.53
N ALA A 86 -1.58 -13.02 -10.72
CA ALA A 86 -1.22 -13.94 -9.64
C ALA A 86 0.12 -13.56 -9.01
N ASN A 87 1.14 -13.27 -9.82
CA ASN A 87 2.44 -12.83 -9.31
C ASN A 87 2.34 -11.49 -8.54
N TYR A 88 1.52 -10.55 -9.02
CA TYR A 88 1.23 -9.31 -8.31
C TYR A 88 0.61 -9.56 -6.94
N TYR A 89 -0.45 -10.38 -6.86
CA TYR A 89 -1.11 -10.68 -5.60
C TYR A 89 -0.23 -11.47 -4.62
N LEU A 90 0.61 -12.39 -5.11
CA LEU A 90 1.62 -13.05 -4.27
C LEU A 90 2.61 -12.03 -3.70
N GLY A 91 3.07 -11.08 -4.50
CA GLY A 91 3.97 -10.01 -4.08
C GLY A 91 3.35 -9.12 -3.00
N GLU A 92 2.12 -8.66 -3.22
CA GLU A 92 1.42 -7.82 -2.23
C GLU A 92 1.11 -8.56 -0.94
N MET A 93 0.68 -9.82 -1.01
CA MET A 93 0.50 -10.66 0.17
C MET A 93 1.80 -10.80 0.97
N ARG A 94 2.93 -11.10 0.30
CA ARG A 94 4.26 -11.19 0.94
C ARG A 94 4.67 -9.87 1.58
N ASN A 95 4.42 -8.74 0.91
CA ASN A 95 4.69 -7.40 1.44
C ASN A 95 3.89 -7.10 2.72
N ARG A 96 2.60 -7.50 2.76
CA ARG A 96 1.73 -7.27 3.92
C ARG A 96 2.02 -8.20 5.09
N LEU A 97 2.44 -9.43 4.85
CA LEU A 97 3.01 -10.31 5.89
C LEU A 97 4.26 -9.68 6.50
N GLY A 98 5.17 -9.15 5.68
CA GLY A 98 6.35 -8.43 6.17
C GLY A 98 6.01 -7.17 6.96
N TRP A 99 4.89 -6.49 6.64
CA TRP A 99 4.41 -5.35 7.41
C TRP A 99 3.91 -5.77 8.80
N GLU A 100 3.16 -6.87 8.90
CA GLU A 100 2.73 -7.43 10.18
C GLU A 100 3.91 -7.69 11.12
N VAL A 101 4.95 -8.37 10.61
CA VAL A 101 6.16 -8.66 11.38
C VAL A 101 6.83 -7.40 11.91
N ARG A 102 6.80 -6.29 11.16
CA ARG A 102 7.38 -5.01 11.61
C ARG A 102 6.50 -4.29 12.64
N LEU A 103 5.18 -4.36 12.50
CA LEU A 103 4.26 -3.76 13.48
C LEU A 103 4.25 -4.54 14.80
N ASN A 104 4.43 -5.86 14.73
CA ASN A 104 4.21 -6.77 15.84
C ASN A 104 5.31 -7.85 15.89
N PRO A 105 6.59 -7.47 16.12
CA PRO A 105 7.72 -8.40 15.98
C PRO A 105 7.75 -9.50 17.04
N SER A 106 7.18 -9.25 18.22
CA SER A 106 7.17 -10.21 19.33
C SER A 106 5.86 -10.20 20.10
N PRO A 107 4.75 -10.65 19.50
CA PRO A 107 3.49 -10.83 20.20
C PRO A 107 3.62 -11.98 21.20
N LYS A 108 2.79 -11.96 22.25
CA LYS A 108 2.60 -13.13 23.10
C LYS A 108 1.86 -14.21 22.30
N GLY A 109 2.44 -15.39 22.21
CA GLY A 109 1.86 -16.56 21.57
C GLY A 109 0.79 -17.23 22.43
N ALA A 110 0.27 -18.36 21.92
CA ALA A 110 -0.77 -19.13 22.59
C ALA A 110 -0.39 -19.62 24.00
N ASP A 111 0.89 -19.86 24.24
CA ASP A 111 1.47 -20.31 25.51
C ASP A 111 1.93 -19.15 26.41
N GLY A 112 1.70 -17.90 25.99
CA GLY A 112 2.12 -16.69 26.70
C GLY A 112 3.59 -16.29 26.48
N THR A 113 4.37 -17.07 25.72
CA THR A 113 5.75 -16.75 25.39
C THR A 113 5.84 -15.70 24.28
N LEU A 114 6.91 -14.90 24.26
CA LEU A 114 7.14 -13.97 23.16
C LEU A 114 7.59 -14.75 21.93
N MET A 115 6.85 -14.59 20.84
CA MET A 115 7.20 -15.24 19.58
C MET A 115 8.23 -14.42 18.81
N ASP A 116 9.02 -15.10 17.98
CA ASP A 116 9.85 -14.44 16.99
C ASP A 116 9.10 -14.42 15.65
N MET A 117 8.33 -13.36 15.42
CA MET A 117 7.53 -13.25 14.19
C MET A 117 8.39 -13.17 12.94
N LYS A 118 9.62 -12.66 13.06
CA LYS A 118 10.54 -12.59 11.94
C LYS A 118 10.99 -13.98 11.53
N ASN A 119 11.44 -14.80 12.47
CA ASN A 119 11.87 -16.17 12.15
C ASN A 119 10.72 -17.04 11.63
N ILE A 120 9.50 -16.88 12.19
CA ILE A 120 8.31 -17.57 11.67
C ILE A 120 8.04 -17.15 10.23
N PHE A 121 8.04 -15.85 9.95
CA PHE A 121 7.81 -15.35 8.59
C PHE A 121 8.91 -15.77 7.63
N ASP A 122 10.19 -15.69 8.01
CA ASP A 122 11.33 -16.10 7.16
C ASP A 122 11.20 -17.56 6.71
N GLY A 123 10.70 -18.45 7.58
CA GLY A 123 10.40 -19.85 7.22
C GLY A 123 9.31 -19.99 6.16
N ILE A 124 8.22 -19.24 6.28
CA ILE A 124 7.13 -19.19 5.29
C ILE A 124 7.64 -18.56 3.97
N ASP A 125 8.45 -17.52 4.09
CA ASP A 125 8.98 -16.71 3.01
C ASP A 125 9.94 -17.48 2.10
N THR A 126 10.90 -18.18 2.71
CA THR A 126 11.84 -19.07 2.01
C THR A 126 11.20 -20.41 1.63
N GLY A 127 10.10 -20.78 2.28
CA GLY A 127 9.30 -21.98 2.01
C GLY A 127 8.23 -21.76 0.94
N SER A 128 6.96 -21.81 1.36
CA SER A 128 5.80 -21.85 0.45
C SER A 128 5.70 -20.63 -0.45
N LEU A 129 6.02 -19.43 0.03
CA LEU A 129 5.95 -18.21 -0.80
C LEU A 129 6.95 -18.24 -1.96
N THR A 130 8.17 -18.68 -1.71
CA THR A 130 9.20 -18.80 -2.75
C THR A 130 8.87 -19.93 -3.72
N LYS A 131 8.40 -21.09 -3.25
CA LYS A 131 7.93 -22.19 -4.11
C LYS A 131 6.77 -21.76 -5.01
N LEU A 132 5.78 -21.07 -4.45
CA LEU A 132 4.63 -20.60 -5.20
C LEU A 132 5.03 -19.58 -6.26
N LYS A 133 6.00 -18.68 -5.96
CA LYS A 133 6.58 -17.76 -6.95
C LYS A 133 7.20 -18.50 -8.14
N THR A 134 7.99 -19.54 -7.88
CA THR A 134 8.58 -20.38 -8.95
C THR A 134 7.50 -21.08 -9.77
N ILE A 135 6.46 -21.60 -9.12
CA ILE A 135 5.34 -22.28 -9.80
C ILE A 135 4.53 -21.33 -10.69
N ILE A 136 4.26 -20.11 -10.21
CA ILE A 136 3.61 -19.06 -11.01
C ILE A 136 4.45 -18.73 -12.25
N ALA A 137 5.77 -18.62 -12.11
CA ALA A 137 6.67 -18.39 -13.24
C ALA A 137 6.65 -19.55 -14.25
N MET A 138 6.54 -20.80 -13.78
CA MET A 138 6.38 -21.98 -14.63
C MET A 138 4.97 -22.12 -15.24
N LYS A 139 4.00 -21.31 -14.81
CA LYS A 139 2.60 -21.36 -15.27
C LYS A 139 1.94 -22.73 -15.07
N ASP A 140 2.33 -23.46 -14.03
CA ASP A 140 1.84 -24.81 -13.74
C ASP A 140 0.61 -24.76 -12.81
N SER A 141 -0.59 -24.84 -13.40
CA SER A 141 -1.85 -24.77 -12.66
C SER A 141 -2.01 -25.91 -11.63
N LYS A 142 -1.52 -27.12 -11.92
CA LYS A 142 -1.69 -28.26 -11.01
C LYS A 142 -0.82 -28.08 -9.78
N ARG A 143 0.45 -27.71 -9.97
CA ARG A 143 1.38 -27.41 -8.87
C ARG A 143 0.96 -26.16 -8.13
N PHE A 144 0.39 -25.16 -8.81
CA PHE A 144 -0.13 -23.94 -8.17
C PHE A 144 -1.22 -24.29 -7.16
N ALA A 145 -2.21 -25.07 -7.58
CA ALA A 145 -3.33 -25.42 -6.71
C ALA A 145 -2.89 -26.26 -5.50
N ALA A 146 -1.88 -27.12 -5.66
CA ALA A 146 -1.31 -27.89 -4.57
C ALA A 146 -0.51 -26.99 -3.61
N GLU A 147 0.39 -26.15 -4.12
CA GLU A 147 1.23 -25.29 -3.30
C GLU A 147 0.44 -24.18 -2.60
N TYR A 148 -0.65 -23.69 -3.20
CA TYR A 148 -1.56 -22.77 -2.53
C TYR A 148 -2.17 -23.38 -1.27
N LYS A 149 -2.49 -24.68 -1.27
CA LYS A 149 -2.99 -25.36 -0.06
C LYS A 149 -1.91 -25.48 1.01
N ASN A 150 -0.67 -25.77 0.62
CA ASN A 150 0.47 -25.76 1.54
C ASN A 150 0.66 -24.38 2.18
N LEU A 151 0.51 -23.30 1.40
CA LEU A 151 0.53 -21.94 1.93
C LEU A 151 -0.60 -21.71 2.97
N LEU A 152 -1.80 -22.23 2.76
CA LEU A 152 -2.88 -22.11 3.76
C LEU A 152 -2.54 -22.86 5.06
N GLU A 153 -1.86 -23.99 4.98
CA GLU A 153 -1.36 -24.71 6.16
C GLU A 153 -0.31 -23.88 6.92
N ASP A 154 0.60 -23.22 6.21
CA ASP A 154 1.57 -22.28 6.80
C ASP A 154 0.87 -21.08 7.46
N CYS A 155 -0.11 -20.48 6.78
CA CYS A 155 -0.92 -19.41 7.35
C CYS A 155 -1.61 -19.86 8.64
N TYR A 156 -2.18 -21.07 8.65
CA TYR A 156 -2.83 -21.61 9.85
C TYR A 156 -1.83 -21.92 10.97
N SER A 157 -0.64 -22.43 10.62
CA SER A 157 0.45 -22.66 11.56
C SER A 157 0.83 -21.37 12.29
N CYS A 158 1.06 -20.28 11.54
CA CYS A 158 1.33 -18.96 12.10
C CYS A 158 0.20 -18.48 13.03
N HIS A 159 -1.06 -18.60 12.60
CA HIS A 159 -2.20 -18.18 13.42
C HIS A 159 -2.35 -18.98 14.71
N LYS A 160 -2.09 -20.29 14.71
CA LYS A 160 -2.09 -21.12 15.93
C LYS A 160 -1.01 -20.65 16.89
N THR A 161 0.22 -20.48 16.40
CA THR A 161 1.35 -20.01 17.19
C THR A 161 1.03 -18.65 17.82
N ALA A 162 0.42 -17.76 17.05
CA ALA A 162 -0.04 -16.43 17.49
C ALA A 162 -1.27 -16.42 18.41
N GLY A 163 -1.74 -17.58 18.90
CA GLY A 163 -2.90 -17.64 19.81
C GLY A 163 -4.23 -17.32 19.13
N ARG A 164 -4.31 -17.46 17.80
CA ARG A 164 -5.50 -17.19 16.98
C ARG A 164 -5.99 -18.44 16.24
N PRO A 165 -6.18 -19.60 16.92
CA PRO A 165 -6.52 -20.86 16.24
C PRO A 165 -7.90 -20.85 15.57
N TYR A 166 -8.73 -19.85 15.85
CA TYR A 166 -10.04 -19.61 15.25
C TYR A 166 -9.94 -18.93 13.87
N ILE A 167 -8.80 -18.35 13.50
CA ILE A 167 -8.56 -17.83 12.15
C ILE A 167 -7.98 -18.96 11.29
N ARG A 168 -8.87 -19.63 10.56
CA ARG A 168 -8.56 -20.80 9.74
C ARG A 168 -8.71 -20.49 8.25
N PRO A 169 -7.61 -20.18 7.55
CA PRO A 169 -7.64 -19.97 6.11
C PRO A 169 -8.15 -21.23 5.38
N MET A 170 -8.93 -21.01 4.33
CA MET A 170 -9.42 -22.07 3.44
C MET A 170 -9.27 -21.61 1.99
N VAL A 171 -9.35 -22.54 1.05
CA VAL A 171 -9.43 -22.17 -0.37
C VAL A 171 -10.73 -21.38 -0.57
N PRO A 172 -10.65 -20.13 -1.07
CA PRO A 172 -11.84 -19.31 -1.23
C PRO A 172 -12.76 -19.89 -2.31
N THR A 173 -14.06 -19.86 -2.05
CA THR A 173 -15.10 -20.36 -2.98
C THR A 173 -15.78 -19.23 -3.76
N ALA A 174 -15.59 -17.98 -3.34
CA ALA A 174 -16.07 -16.78 -4.02
C ALA A 174 -15.02 -15.67 -3.94
N GLY A 175 -14.97 -14.80 -4.96
CA GLY A 175 -14.09 -13.64 -5.00
C GLY A 175 -14.43 -12.66 -3.88
N SER A 176 -13.40 -12.09 -3.22
CA SER A 176 -13.62 -11.16 -2.11
C SER A 176 -14.23 -9.84 -2.56
N GLN A 177 -13.94 -9.39 -3.78
CA GLN A 177 -14.48 -8.16 -4.39
C GLN A 177 -14.55 -8.34 -5.92
N PRO A 178 -15.67 -7.97 -6.59
CA PRO A 178 -15.82 -8.15 -8.04
C PRO A 178 -15.26 -7.00 -8.88
N ILE A 179 -14.41 -6.14 -8.30
CA ILE A 179 -13.93 -4.91 -8.97
C ILE A 179 -12.82 -5.16 -10.00
N VAL A 180 -12.08 -6.28 -9.88
CA VAL A 180 -10.98 -6.63 -10.79
C VAL A 180 -11.43 -7.72 -11.75
N ASN A 181 -11.30 -7.47 -13.05
CA ASN A 181 -11.45 -8.51 -14.05
C ASN A 181 -10.22 -9.45 -14.01
N LEU A 182 -10.47 -10.73 -13.76
CA LEU A 182 -9.42 -11.74 -13.63
C LEU A 182 -9.05 -12.40 -14.96
N ASP A 183 -9.80 -12.14 -16.04
CA ASP A 183 -9.51 -12.68 -17.37
C ASP A 183 -8.16 -12.14 -17.88
N PRO A 184 -7.18 -12.99 -18.20
CA PRO A 184 -5.91 -12.54 -18.79
C PRO A 184 -6.07 -11.87 -20.16
N GLY A 185 -7.20 -12.06 -20.84
CA GLY A 185 -7.55 -11.42 -22.11
C GLY A 185 -8.55 -10.25 -21.98
N ALA A 186 -8.79 -9.75 -20.76
CA ALA A 186 -9.72 -8.64 -20.55
C ALA A 186 -9.37 -7.41 -21.41
N THR A 187 -10.37 -6.86 -22.10
CA THR A 187 -10.21 -5.68 -22.96
C THR A 187 -10.74 -4.39 -22.36
N TRP A 188 -11.71 -4.45 -21.44
CA TRP A 188 -12.28 -3.29 -20.74
C TRP A 188 -11.36 -2.78 -19.60
N PRO A 189 -11.33 -1.46 -19.27
CA PRO A 189 -11.99 -0.37 -19.98
C PRO A 189 -11.18 -0.01 -21.24
N GLN A 190 -11.86 0.02 -22.39
CA GLN A 190 -11.33 0.64 -23.62
C GLN A 190 -11.80 2.07 -23.69
#